data_AF-J2WH18-F1
#
_entry.id   AF-J2WH18-F1
#
_cell.length_a   1.000
_cell.length_b   1.000
_cell.length_c   1.000
_cell.angle_alpha   90.00
_cell.angle_beta   90.00
_cell.angle_gamma   90.00
#
_symmetry.space_group_name_H-M   'P 1'
#
loop_
_entity.id
_entity.type
_entity.pdbx_description
1 polymer ?
#
loop_
_entity_poly.entity_id
_entity_poly.type
_entity_poly.pdbx_seq_one_letter_code
_entity_poly.pdbx_strand_id
1 'polypeptide(L)'
;MSPSLSDTPALSRRGLLKFSLGASAFLATAGLGASLSGCSSSTAASGFAILRSGDLLFLRALIPVMLDGAVAVEKMPAAVEGTLQSLDYSLNHLSPEMLKLTRQLFDVLGMSITRGPLTGIWGSWENASSEAIRHFLDRWENSSLSLLRMGHSSLLQLVMMAWYSRAESWVHCGYPGPPTV
;
A
#
# COMPACT_ATOMS: atom_id res chain seq x y z
N MET A 1 30.56 -24.88 22.45
CA MET A 1 30.53 -24.25 21.11
C MET A 1 29.54 -23.11 21.16
N SER A 2 30.04 -21.87 21.12
CA SER A 2 29.22 -20.67 21.12
C SER A 2 28.80 -20.37 19.66
N PRO A 3 27.50 -20.20 19.35
CA PRO A 3 27.11 -19.86 17.99
C PRO A 3 27.54 -18.41 17.70
N SER A 4 28.48 -18.26 16.78
CA SER A 4 28.77 -16.97 16.15
C SER A 4 27.56 -16.60 15.29
N LEU A 5 26.82 -15.57 15.69
CA LEU A 5 25.80 -14.96 14.85
C LEU A 5 26.52 -14.38 13.63
N SER A 6 26.20 -14.90 12.44
CA SER A 6 26.77 -14.42 11.18
C SER A 6 26.53 -12.92 11.03
N ASP A 7 27.62 -12.18 10.92
CA ASP A 7 27.64 -10.73 10.76
C ASP A 7 27.09 -10.39 9.37
N THR A 8 25.76 -10.25 9.27
CA THR A 8 25.11 -9.91 8.01
C THR A 8 25.37 -8.43 7.74
N PRO A 9 26.11 -8.05 6.67
CA PRO A 9 26.53 -6.66 6.45
C PRO A 9 25.35 -5.67 6.35
N ALA A 10 24.15 -6.16 6.00
CA ALA A 10 22.89 -5.43 5.97
C ALA A 10 22.39 -4.94 7.34
N LEU A 11 22.82 -5.56 8.45
CA LEU A 11 22.44 -5.20 9.82
C LEU A 11 23.50 -4.37 10.55
N SER A 12 24.61 -4.02 9.88
CA SER A 12 25.62 -3.13 10.47
C SER A 12 25.06 -1.71 10.64
N ARG A 13 25.44 -0.99 11.72
CA ARG A 13 25.05 0.43 11.94
C ARG A 13 25.31 1.31 10.72
N ARG A 14 26.44 1.09 10.04
CA ARG A 14 26.82 1.82 8.82
C ARG A 14 25.96 1.41 7.62
N GLY A 15 25.61 0.13 7.49
CA GLY A 15 24.68 -0.37 6.47
C GLY A 15 23.29 0.25 6.63
N LEU A 16 22.78 0.28 7.86
CA LEU A 16 21.51 0.92 8.20
C LEU A 16 21.50 2.43 7.87
N LEU A 17 22.56 3.16 8.22
CA LEU A 17 22.67 4.60 7.95
C LEU A 17 22.77 4.91 6.45
N LYS A 18 23.52 4.13 5.68
CA LYS A 18 23.61 4.31 4.22
C LYS A 18 22.30 3.97 3.53
N PHE A 19 21.63 2.93 4.02
CA PHE A 19 20.34 2.51 3.51
C PHE A 19 19.26 3.56 3.82
N SER A 20 19.18 4.04 5.06
CA SER A 20 18.22 5.09 5.44
C SER A 20 18.49 6.38 4.67
N LEU A 21 19.75 6.77 4.49
CA LEU A 21 20.12 7.93 3.68
C LEU A 21 19.68 7.76 2.21
N GLY A 22 19.93 6.59 1.62
CA GLY A 22 19.51 6.28 0.25
C GLY A 22 17.99 6.23 0.08
N ALA A 23 17.28 5.62 1.03
CA ALA A 23 15.81 5.55 1.05
C ALA A 23 15.19 6.94 1.23
N SER A 24 15.73 7.76 2.14
CA SER A 24 15.29 9.15 2.33
C SER A 24 15.58 10.01 1.10
N ALA A 25 16.74 9.86 0.46
CA ALA A 25 17.05 10.55 -0.78
C ALA A 25 16.09 10.13 -1.90
N PHE A 26 15.84 8.84 -2.07
CA PHE A 26 14.89 8.33 -3.06
C PHE A 26 13.47 8.84 -2.82
N LEU A 27 12.97 8.78 -1.57
CA LEU A 27 11.66 9.30 -1.20
C LEU A 27 11.56 10.81 -1.38
N ALA A 28 12.62 11.57 -1.07
CA ALA A 28 12.67 13.00 -1.27
C ALA A 28 12.65 13.35 -2.77
N THR A 29 13.45 12.68 -3.60
CA THR A 29 13.51 12.94 -5.04
C THR A 29 12.25 12.48 -5.75
N ALA A 30 11.70 11.30 -5.43
CA ALA A 30 10.45 10.82 -5.99
C ALA A 30 9.27 11.70 -5.57
N GLY A 31 9.22 12.12 -4.30
CA GLY A 31 8.18 13.04 -3.79
C GLY A 31 8.24 14.43 -4.42
N LEU A 32 9.45 14.96 -4.68
CA LEU A 32 9.62 16.23 -5.39
C LEU A 32 9.24 16.11 -6.88
N GLY A 33 9.61 15.01 -7.55
CA GLY A 33 9.21 14.75 -8.94
C GLY A 33 7.69 14.60 -9.10
N ALA A 34 7.02 13.96 -8.14
CA ALA A 34 5.56 13.86 -8.09
C ALA A 34 4.88 15.24 -7.94
N SER A 35 5.46 16.09 -7.09
CA SER A 35 4.94 17.44 -6.83
C SER A 35 5.14 18.39 -8.01
N LEU A 36 6.28 18.29 -8.72
CA LEU A 36 6.63 19.19 -9.83
C LEU A 36 6.01 18.80 -11.17
N SER A 37 5.65 17.53 -11.37
CA SER A 37 4.98 17.06 -12.60
C SER A 37 3.48 17.38 -12.65
N GLY A 38 2.90 17.91 -11.56
CA GLY A 38 1.47 18.27 -11.51
C GLY A 38 0.51 17.08 -11.58
N CYS A 39 1.00 15.84 -11.54
CA CYS A 39 0.18 14.63 -11.67
C CYS A 39 -0.44 14.17 -10.35
N SER A 40 -0.03 14.73 -9.21
CA SER A 40 -0.64 14.44 -7.92
C SER A 40 -1.57 15.58 -7.51
N SER A 41 -2.87 15.41 -7.81
CA SER A 41 -3.93 16.29 -7.31
C SER A 41 -3.84 16.36 -5.78
N SER A 42 -3.57 17.51 -5.20
CA SER A 42 -3.61 17.68 -3.73
C SER A 42 -5.03 17.55 -3.17
N THR A 43 -6.05 17.63 -4.04
CA THR A 43 -7.46 17.56 -3.68
C THR A 43 -7.93 16.11 -3.55
N ALA A 44 -8.66 15.83 -2.47
CA ALA A 44 -9.34 14.56 -2.28
C ALA A 44 -10.39 14.32 -3.39
N ALA A 45 -10.64 13.06 -3.71
CA ALA A 45 -11.68 12.67 -4.65
C ALA A 45 -13.07 12.95 -4.06
N SER A 46 -14.08 13.14 -4.92
CA SER A 46 -15.45 13.32 -4.47
C SER A 46 -15.91 12.13 -3.62
N GLY A 47 -16.46 12.41 -2.43
CA GLY A 47 -16.88 11.39 -1.47
C GLY A 47 -15.76 10.81 -0.58
N PHE A 48 -14.56 11.41 -0.61
CA PHE A 48 -13.42 11.04 0.23
C PHE A 48 -12.84 12.27 0.94
N ALA A 49 -12.31 12.08 2.15
CA ALA A 49 -11.65 13.13 2.93
C ALA A 49 -10.14 13.22 2.62
N ILE A 50 -9.49 12.09 2.34
CA ILE A 50 -8.04 11.99 2.22
C ILE A 50 -7.57 11.43 0.88
N LEU A 51 -8.22 10.37 0.40
CA LEU A 51 -7.87 9.67 -0.84
C LEU A 51 -8.11 10.55 -2.06
N ARG A 52 -7.13 10.59 -2.96
CA ARG A 52 -7.15 11.37 -4.19
C ARG A 52 -7.57 10.49 -5.36
N SER A 53 -8.00 11.09 -6.46
CA SER A 53 -8.43 10.35 -7.66
C SER A 53 -7.37 9.37 -8.16
N GLY A 54 -6.08 9.75 -8.11
CA GLY A 54 -4.97 8.87 -8.48
C GLY A 54 -4.77 7.68 -7.54
N ASP A 55 -5.00 7.87 -6.23
CA ASP A 55 -4.94 6.79 -5.24
C ASP A 55 -6.03 5.76 -5.53
N LEU A 56 -7.23 6.21 -5.92
CA LEU A 56 -8.37 5.35 -6.22
C LEU A 56 -8.11 4.43 -7.43
N LEU A 57 -7.39 4.89 -8.45
CA LEU A 57 -7.05 4.06 -9.62
C LEU A 57 -6.23 2.83 -9.20
N PHE A 58 -5.23 3.06 -8.35
CA PHE A 58 -4.38 2.00 -7.81
C PHE A 58 -5.16 1.10 -6.85
N LEU A 59 -5.85 1.67 -5.87
CA LEU A 59 -6.53 0.92 -4.82
C LEU A 59 -7.69 0.07 -5.37
N ARG A 60 -8.44 0.56 -6.37
CA ARG A 60 -9.49 -0.22 -7.04
C ARG A 60 -8.95 -1.42 -7.84
N ALA A 61 -7.73 -1.33 -8.35
CA ALA A 61 -7.06 -2.46 -8.97
C ALA A 61 -6.51 -3.45 -7.93
N LEU A 62 -5.96 -2.93 -6.83
CA LEU A 62 -5.29 -3.72 -5.79
C LEU A 62 -6.26 -4.50 -4.89
N ILE A 63 -7.29 -3.83 -4.35
CA ILE A 63 -8.16 -4.39 -3.31
C ILE A 63 -8.82 -5.72 -3.73
N PRO A 64 -9.39 -5.88 -4.94
CA PRO A 64 -9.97 -7.15 -5.36
C PRO A 64 -8.98 -8.31 -5.33
N VAL A 65 -7.71 -8.05 -5.64
CA VAL A 65 -6.65 -9.07 -5.63
C VAL A 65 -6.31 -9.51 -4.21
N MET A 66 -6.31 -8.56 -3.27
CA MET A 66 -6.03 -8.84 -1.85
C MET A 66 -7.21 -9.49 -1.13
N LEU A 67 -8.43 -9.30 -1.64
CA LEU A 67 -9.65 -9.92 -1.10
C LEU A 67 -10.07 -11.18 -1.86
N ASP A 68 -9.23 -11.66 -2.79
CA ASP A 68 -9.51 -12.87 -3.56
C ASP A 68 -9.72 -14.08 -2.63
N GLY A 69 -10.78 -14.85 -2.89
CA GLY A 69 -11.22 -15.95 -2.03
C GLY A 69 -11.90 -15.55 -0.70
N ALA A 70 -11.77 -14.29 -0.24
CA ALA A 70 -12.43 -13.82 0.99
C ALA A 70 -13.84 -13.27 0.74
N VAL A 71 -14.13 -12.84 -0.49
CA VAL A 71 -15.41 -12.22 -0.88
C VAL A 71 -15.97 -12.93 -2.11
N ALA A 72 -17.26 -13.26 -2.08
CA ALA A 72 -17.97 -13.79 -3.25
C ALA A 72 -17.93 -12.78 -4.41
N VAL A 73 -17.78 -13.27 -5.65
CA VAL A 73 -17.55 -12.44 -6.85
C VAL A 73 -18.62 -11.36 -7.00
N GLU A 74 -19.88 -11.69 -6.70
CA GLU A 74 -21.03 -10.77 -6.82
C GLU A 74 -20.99 -9.63 -5.80
N LYS A 75 -20.31 -9.84 -4.66
CA LYS A 75 -20.16 -8.85 -3.59
C LYS A 75 -18.88 -8.04 -3.70
N MET A 76 -17.94 -8.42 -4.58
CA MET A 76 -16.64 -7.78 -4.71
C MET A 76 -16.73 -6.26 -4.96
N PRO A 77 -17.61 -5.73 -5.83
CA PRO A 77 -17.71 -4.28 -6.03
C PRO A 77 -18.07 -3.51 -4.74
N ALA A 78 -19.02 -4.02 -3.95
CA ALA A 78 -19.41 -3.42 -2.68
C ALA A 78 -18.31 -3.57 -1.61
N ALA A 79 -17.60 -4.70 -1.62
CA ALA A 79 -16.46 -4.92 -0.73
C ALA A 79 -15.33 -3.93 -1.04
N VAL A 80 -15.03 -3.66 -2.31
CA VAL A 80 -14.02 -2.66 -2.71
C VAL A 80 -14.40 -1.27 -2.23
N GLU A 81 -15.60 -0.79 -2.56
CA GLU A 81 -16.01 0.58 -2.22
C GLU A 81 -16.06 0.81 -0.70
N GLY A 82 -16.60 -0.13 0.08
CA GLY A 82 -16.59 0.03 1.52
C GLY A 82 -15.19 -0.10 2.14
N THR A 83 -14.27 -0.87 1.53
CA THR A 83 -12.87 -0.93 1.98
C THR A 83 -12.17 0.39 1.72
N LEU A 84 -12.44 1.04 0.58
CA LEU A 84 -11.96 2.39 0.29
C LEU A 84 -12.46 3.41 1.31
N GLN A 85 -13.74 3.36 1.68
CA GLN A 85 -14.33 4.25 2.68
C GLN A 85 -13.72 4.03 4.08
N SER A 86 -13.58 2.77 4.52
CA SER A 86 -12.92 2.45 5.79
C SER A 86 -11.43 2.83 5.81
N LEU A 87 -10.74 2.69 4.67
CA LEU A 87 -9.37 3.13 4.50
C LEU A 87 -9.27 4.65 4.61
N ASP A 88 -10.10 5.39 3.88
CA ASP A 88 -10.11 6.85 3.92
C ASP A 88 -10.39 7.39 5.33
N TYR A 89 -11.37 6.80 6.02
CA TYR A 89 -11.62 7.09 7.43
C TYR A 89 -10.37 6.87 8.28
N SER A 90 -9.69 5.74 8.12
CA SER A 90 -8.47 5.43 8.88
C SER A 90 -7.34 6.42 8.58
N LEU A 91 -7.16 6.78 7.31
CA LEU A 91 -6.15 7.76 6.87
C LEU A 91 -6.42 9.15 7.45
N ASN A 92 -7.69 9.53 7.63
CA ASN A 92 -8.08 10.81 8.22
C ASN A 92 -7.74 10.92 9.73
N HIS A 93 -7.39 9.79 10.37
CA HIS A 93 -7.01 9.72 11.78
C HIS A 93 -5.53 9.37 11.98
N LEU A 94 -4.74 9.27 10.90
CA LEU A 94 -3.30 9.11 11.00
C LEU A 94 -2.62 10.40 11.47
N SER A 95 -1.45 10.25 12.11
CA SER A 95 -0.58 11.40 12.33
C SER A 95 -0.16 12.03 10.99
N PRO A 96 0.13 13.34 10.95
CA PRO A 96 0.55 14.01 9.72
C PRO A 96 1.73 13.33 9.02
N GLU A 97 2.70 12.83 9.78
CA GLU A 97 3.89 12.15 9.28
C GLU A 97 3.55 10.79 8.64
N MET A 98 2.67 10.00 9.26
CA MET A 98 2.24 8.72 8.71
C MET A 98 1.38 8.91 7.45
N LEU A 99 0.50 9.91 7.46
CA LEU A 99 -0.28 10.27 6.28
C LEU A 99 0.64 10.71 5.13
N LYS A 100 1.67 11.51 5.42
CA LYS A 100 2.66 11.93 4.41
C LYS A 100 3.38 10.73 3.79
N LEU A 101 3.89 9.80 4.60
CA LEU A 101 4.57 8.60 4.10
C LEU A 101 3.63 7.72 3.27
N THR A 102 2.38 7.57 3.70
CA THR A 102 1.36 6.82 2.96
C THR A 102 1.07 7.44 1.60
N ARG A 103 0.92 8.77 1.55
CA ARG A 103 0.76 9.51 0.28
C ARG A 103 1.99 9.37 -0.63
N GLN A 104 3.20 9.41 -0.06
CA GLN A 104 4.42 9.18 -0.84
C GLN A 104 4.46 7.77 -1.45
N LEU A 105 4.03 6.74 -0.71
CA LEU A 105 3.89 5.39 -1.24
C LEU A 105 2.89 5.36 -2.41
N PHE A 106 1.72 5.99 -2.27
CA PHE A 106 0.74 6.05 -3.35
C PHE A 106 1.22 6.87 -4.55
N ASP A 107 1.92 7.98 -4.34
CA ASP A 107 2.49 8.80 -5.41
C ASP A 107 3.51 7.99 -6.24
N VAL A 108 4.40 7.27 -5.56
CA VAL A 108 5.39 6.39 -6.20
C VAL A 108 4.70 5.27 -7.01
N LEU A 109 3.55 4.79 -6.58
CA LEU A 109 2.78 3.77 -7.31
C LEU A 109 1.89 4.37 -8.40
N GLY A 110 1.50 5.63 -8.30
CA GLY A 110 0.64 6.33 -9.26
C GLY A 110 1.39 6.84 -10.50
N MET A 111 2.64 7.27 -10.32
CA MET A 111 3.45 7.82 -11.42
C MET A 111 3.99 6.73 -12.33
N SER A 112 3.75 6.83 -13.64
CA SER A 112 4.21 5.82 -14.61
C SER A 112 5.72 5.56 -14.59
N ILE A 113 6.53 6.61 -14.37
CA ILE A 113 8.00 6.53 -14.36
C ILE A 113 8.55 5.71 -13.18
N THR A 114 7.85 5.70 -12.04
CA THR A 114 8.23 4.89 -10.87
C THR A 114 7.47 3.57 -10.82
N ARG A 115 6.20 3.55 -11.24
CA ARG A 115 5.36 2.35 -11.26
C ARG A 115 5.99 1.22 -12.06
N GLY A 116 6.36 1.46 -13.32
CA GLY A 116 6.90 0.42 -14.21
C GLY A 116 8.10 -0.33 -13.61
N PRO A 117 9.19 0.38 -13.25
CA PRO A 117 10.37 -0.25 -12.65
C PRO A 117 10.10 -0.94 -11.30
N LEU A 118 9.25 -0.35 -10.46
CA LEU A 118 9.01 -0.86 -9.11
C LEU A 118 8.04 -2.04 -9.08
N THR A 119 7.00 -2.02 -9.92
CA THR A 119 5.90 -3.00 -9.87
C THR A 119 5.92 -3.97 -11.06
N GLY A 120 6.61 -3.62 -12.15
CA GLY A 120 6.57 -4.35 -13.41
C GLY A 120 5.36 -3.99 -14.28
N ILE A 121 4.49 -3.07 -13.82
CA ILE A 121 3.25 -2.68 -14.49
C ILE A 121 3.45 -1.32 -15.17
N TRP A 122 3.68 -1.34 -16.49
CA TRP A 122 3.93 -0.13 -17.27
C TRP A 122 2.65 0.61 -17.70
N GLY A 123 1.57 -0.14 -17.95
CA GLY A 123 0.24 0.42 -18.27
C GLY A 123 -0.45 1.07 -17.08
N SER A 124 -1.64 1.64 -17.31
CA SER A 124 -2.49 2.17 -16.22
C SER A 124 -2.95 1.05 -15.29
N TRP A 125 -3.22 1.39 -14.02
CA TRP A 125 -3.73 0.43 -13.04
C TRP A 125 -5.06 -0.20 -13.45
N GLU A 126 -5.92 0.55 -14.13
CA GLU A 126 -7.22 0.08 -14.65
C GLU A 126 -7.08 -1.07 -15.66
N ASN A 127 -5.92 -1.17 -16.33
CA ASN A 127 -5.62 -2.20 -17.31
C ASN A 127 -4.71 -3.31 -16.75
N ALA A 128 -4.29 -3.21 -15.49
CA ALA A 128 -3.43 -4.21 -14.87
C ALA A 128 -4.24 -5.48 -14.58
N SER A 129 -3.76 -6.63 -15.06
CA SER A 129 -4.40 -7.91 -14.74
C SER A 129 -4.18 -8.27 -13.27
N SER A 130 -5.13 -9.00 -12.68
CA SER A 130 -5.00 -9.50 -11.31
C SER A 130 -3.71 -10.32 -11.11
N GLU A 131 -3.26 -11.02 -12.15
CA GLU A 131 -2.02 -11.80 -12.13
C GLU A 131 -0.77 -10.91 -12.07
N ALA A 132 -0.75 -9.82 -12.84
CA ALA A 132 0.35 -8.87 -12.78
C ALA A 132 0.43 -8.21 -11.39
N ILE A 133 -0.71 -7.94 -10.75
CA ILE A 133 -0.78 -7.38 -9.40
C ILE A 133 -0.30 -8.41 -8.36
N ARG A 134 -0.69 -9.68 -8.46
CA ARG A 134 -0.17 -10.75 -7.58
C ARG A 134 1.34 -10.88 -7.69
N HIS A 135 1.88 -10.94 -8.91
CA HIS A 135 3.32 -11.02 -9.12
C HIS A 135 4.05 -9.76 -8.63
N PHE A 136 3.43 -8.57 -8.74
CA PHE A 136 3.94 -7.36 -8.12
C PHE A 136 4.06 -7.49 -6.60
N LEU A 137 2.99 -7.92 -5.93
CA LEU A 137 2.97 -8.09 -4.48
C LEU A 137 3.98 -9.12 -4.00
N ASP A 138 4.02 -10.30 -4.64
CA ASP A 138 4.97 -11.37 -4.34
C ASP A 138 6.42 -10.92 -4.47
N ARG A 139 6.76 -10.18 -5.53
CA ARG A 139 8.12 -9.63 -5.68
C ARG A 139 8.48 -8.59 -4.62
N TRP A 140 7.53 -7.78 -4.18
CA TRP A 140 7.77 -6.81 -3.11
C TRP A 140 7.93 -7.51 -1.76
N GLU A 141 7.09 -8.49 -1.45
CA GLU A 141 7.17 -9.32 -0.26
C GLU A 141 8.54 -10.01 -0.13
N ASN A 142 8.99 -10.62 -1.23
CA ASN A 142 10.23 -11.41 -1.28
C ASN A 142 11.47 -10.60 -1.72
N SER A 143 11.37 -9.26 -1.76
CA SER A 143 12.46 -8.41 -2.25
C SER A 143 13.68 -8.45 -1.33
N SER A 144 14.89 -8.39 -1.90
CA SER A 144 16.12 -8.14 -1.12
C SER A 144 16.19 -6.71 -0.57
N LEU A 145 15.46 -5.77 -1.18
CA LEU A 145 15.37 -4.38 -0.76
C LEU A 145 14.33 -4.22 0.35
N SER A 146 14.77 -3.86 1.55
CA SER A 146 13.86 -3.68 2.70
C SER A 146 12.79 -2.60 2.47
N LEU A 147 13.06 -1.60 1.62
CA LEU A 147 12.09 -0.58 1.25
C LEU A 147 10.87 -1.17 0.52
N LEU A 148 11.09 -2.13 -0.39
CA LEU A 148 9.99 -2.76 -1.12
C LEU A 148 9.20 -3.71 -0.22
N ARG A 149 9.88 -4.46 0.67
CA ARG A 149 9.21 -5.26 1.70
C ARG A 149 8.35 -4.40 2.63
N MET A 150 8.86 -3.23 3.03
CA MET A 150 8.10 -2.27 3.84
C MET A 150 6.92 -1.68 3.07
N GLY A 151 7.07 -1.43 1.77
CA GLY A 151 5.98 -1.06 0.88
C GLY A 151 4.88 -2.13 0.86
N HIS A 152 5.26 -3.40 0.69
CA HIS A 152 4.33 -4.54 0.74
C HIS A 152 3.59 -4.62 2.07
N SER A 153 4.31 -4.62 3.20
CA SER A 153 3.70 -4.68 4.52
C SER A 153 2.76 -3.49 4.78
N SER A 154 3.12 -2.30 4.31
CA SER A 154 2.26 -1.11 4.42
C SER A 154 0.97 -1.27 3.63
N LEU A 155 1.05 -1.73 2.37
CA LEU A 155 -0.14 -1.97 1.55
C LEU A 155 -1.04 -3.05 2.17
N LEU A 156 -0.44 -4.16 2.60
CA LEU A 156 -1.12 -5.25 3.28
C LEU A 156 -1.86 -4.75 4.52
N GLN A 157 -1.16 -4.04 5.40
CA GLN A 157 -1.71 -3.53 6.63
C GLN A 157 -2.85 -2.54 6.38
N LEU A 158 -2.67 -1.57 5.48
CA LEU A 158 -3.69 -0.56 5.18
C LEU A 158 -4.98 -1.20 4.65
N VAL A 159 -4.89 -2.10 3.67
CA VAL A 159 -6.07 -2.72 3.06
C VAL A 159 -6.72 -3.73 4.01
N MET A 160 -5.94 -4.58 4.68
CA MET A 160 -6.50 -5.58 5.60
C MET A 160 -7.13 -4.94 6.84
N MET A 161 -6.52 -3.90 7.41
CA MET A 161 -7.13 -3.16 8.52
C MET A 161 -8.43 -2.48 8.08
N ALA A 162 -8.46 -1.88 6.89
CA ALA A 162 -9.68 -1.29 6.36
C ALA A 162 -10.79 -2.34 6.15
N TRP A 163 -10.47 -3.48 5.54
CA TRP A 163 -11.45 -4.56 5.28
C TRP A 163 -11.98 -5.19 6.57
N TYR A 164 -11.09 -5.63 7.47
CA TYR A 164 -11.49 -6.34 8.69
C TYR A 164 -12.15 -5.46 9.75
N SER A 165 -12.10 -4.13 9.59
CA SER A 165 -12.89 -3.21 10.40
C SER A 165 -14.40 -3.29 10.13
N ARG A 166 -14.81 -3.92 9.02
CA ARG A 166 -16.20 -3.95 8.56
C ARG A 166 -16.93 -5.22 9.00
N ALA A 167 -18.19 -5.07 9.42
CA ALA A 167 -19.02 -6.17 9.91
C ALA A 167 -19.18 -7.34 8.93
N GLU A 168 -19.25 -7.06 7.64
CA GLU A 168 -19.39 -8.08 6.59
C GLU A 168 -18.18 -9.03 6.48
N SER A 169 -17.01 -8.62 6.96
CA SER A 169 -15.81 -9.46 6.98
C SER A 169 -15.79 -10.45 8.14
N TRP A 170 -16.51 -10.16 9.23
CA TRP A 170 -16.37 -10.88 10.51
C TRP A 170 -16.85 -12.32 10.44
N VAL A 171 -17.93 -12.57 9.69
CA VAL A 171 -18.52 -13.90 9.53
C VAL A 171 -17.51 -14.88 8.96
N HIS A 172 -16.69 -14.43 8.01
CA HIS A 172 -15.66 -15.25 7.38
C HIS A 172 -14.50 -15.59 8.33
N CYS A 173 -14.23 -14.75 9.32
CA CYS A 173 -13.19 -14.98 10.33
C CYS A 173 -13.71 -15.59 11.63
N GLY A 174 -15.01 -15.93 11.71
CA GLY A 174 -15.62 -16.46 12.93
C GLY A 174 -15.73 -15.47 14.08
N TYR A 175 -15.59 -14.17 13.81
CA TYR A 175 -15.71 -13.12 14.82
C TYR A 175 -17.20 -12.75 15.00
N PRO A 176 -17.77 -12.84 16.23
CA PRO A 176 -19.19 -12.52 16.45
C PRO A 176 -19.49 -11.01 16.45
N GLY A 177 -18.48 -10.17 16.32
CA GLY A 177 -18.59 -8.72 16.46
C GLY A 177 -18.22 -8.23 17.87
N PRO A 178 -18.11 -6.89 18.04
CA PRO A 178 -17.83 -6.30 19.34
C PRO A 178 -18.98 -6.56 20.32
N PRO A 179 -18.71 -6.61 21.63
CA PRO A 179 -19.75 -6.76 22.64
C PRO A 179 -20.78 -5.63 22.54
N THR A 180 -22.06 -5.98 22.57
CA THR A 180 -23.15 -5.01 22.72
C THR A 180 -23.20 -4.58 24.18
N VAL A 181 -22.95 -3.30 24.47
CA VAL A 181 -23.15 -2.69 25.79
C VAL A 181 -24.59 -2.23 25.99
#